data_AF-A0A4Y2L310-F1
#
_entry.id   AF-A0A4Y2L310-F1
#
_cell.length_a   1.000
_cell.length_b   1.000
_cell.length_c   1.000
_cell.angle_alpha   90.00
_cell.angle_beta   90.00
_cell.angle_gamma   90.00
#
_symmetry.space_group_name_H-M   'P 1'
#
loop_
_entity.id
_entity.type
_entity.pdbx_description
1 polymer ?
#
loop_
_entity_poly.entity_id
_entity_poly.type
_entity_poly.pdbx_seq_one_letter_code
_entity_poly.pdbx_strand_id
1 'polypeptide(L)'
;MGSIGQDILPVFPTAMHKQNMKLKLKIARKGHDILKRKSEVLEMRFRKVGKEIIKIKRLMGDIFKEASFLLAEARFITGDFNQLVLNAVSKARLKVRHRTENVAGVSLRIFEFYVEGGDTHDLTGLAKGGAKLLSIKQTYTSAVEILVELATLQTTFLMLDDVIKSLNRRVNSLEQMYIPKVERTIRYIETEMDERERQDFFRMKKIQDIKRKDMERKTKQKDFDVNKNNK
;
A
#
# COMPACT_ATOMS: atom_id res chain seq x y z
N MET A 1 -9.29 30.26 18.87
CA MET A 1 -10.53 29.50 18.56
C MET A 1 -10.16 28.38 17.59
N GLY A 2 -9.75 27.22 18.13
CA GLY A 2 -9.27 26.10 17.32
C GLY A 2 -10.40 25.19 16.86
N SER A 3 -10.52 25.02 15.55
CA SER A 3 -10.69 23.72 14.86
C SER A 3 -11.75 22.70 15.34
N ILE A 4 -12.85 23.08 15.99
CA ILE A 4 -13.93 22.11 16.32
C ILE A 4 -14.63 21.58 15.04
N GLY A 5 -14.53 22.31 13.92
CA GLY A 5 -15.13 21.90 12.63
C GLY A 5 -14.38 20.82 11.84
N GLN A 6 -13.17 20.41 12.23
CA GLN A 6 -12.39 19.41 11.46
C GLN A 6 -12.58 17.95 11.92
N ASP A 7 -13.18 17.75 13.09
CA ASP A 7 -13.29 16.43 13.73
C ASP A 7 -14.52 15.61 13.33
N ILE A 8 -15.44 16.23 12.59
CA ILE A 8 -16.68 15.63 12.10
C ILE A 8 -16.79 15.81 10.58
N LEU A 9 -17.50 14.92 9.92
CA LEU A 9 -17.81 15.07 8.50
C LEU A 9 -18.95 16.07 8.31
N PRO A 10 -18.91 16.92 7.27
CA PRO A 10 -19.99 17.85 6.98
C PRO A 10 -21.18 17.10 6.39
N VAL A 11 -22.07 16.62 7.24
CA VAL A 11 -23.31 15.93 6.84
C VAL A 11 -24.48 16.42 7.66
N PHE A 12 -25.62 16.65 6.99
CA PHE A 12 -26.84 17.05 7.64
C PHE A 12 -27.41 15.92 8.50
N PRO A 13 -27.84 16.19 9.75
CA PRO A 13 -28.43 15.18 10.62
C PRO A 13 -29.80 14.72 10.11
N THR A 14 -29.83 13.58 9.41
CA THR A 14 -31.07 12.88 9.04
C THR A 14 -30.91 11.37 9.21
N ALA A 15 -32.04 10.66 9.38
CA ALA A 15 -32.05 9.19 9.53
C ALA A 15 -31.35 8.47 8.36
N MET A 16 -31.53 8.97 7.13
CA MET A 16 -30.87 8.44 5.94
C MET A 16 -29.34 8.62 6.00
N HIS A 17 -28.86 9.80 6.42
CA HIS A 17 -27.43 10.04 6.59
C HIS A 17 -26.84 9.18 7.72
N LYS A 18 -27.58 8.95 8.81
CA LYS A 18 -27.18 8.01 9.88
C LYS A 18 -26.96 6.60 9.34
N GLN A 19 -27.89 6.09 8.52
CA GLN A 19 -27.75 4.77 7.89
C GLN A 19 -26.54 4.71 6.94
N ASN A 20 -26.34 5.74 6.12
CA ASN A 20 -25.20 5.84 5.23
C ASN A 20 -23.85 5.87 5.99
N MET A 21 -23.78 6.60 7.12
CA MET A 21 -22.57 6.62 7.96
C MET A 21 -22.31 5.28 8.65
N LYS A 22 -23.35 4.59 9.14
CA LYS A 22 -23.21 3.22 9.68
C LYS A 22 -22.71 2.23 8.63
N LEU A 23 -23.19 2.35 7.39
CA LEU A 23 -22.68 1.55 6.27
C LEU A 23 -21.20 1.84 5.99
N LYS A 24 -20.81 3.12 5.92
CA LYS A 24 -19.40 3.53 5.74
C LYS A 24 -18.51 3.02 6.87
N LEU A 25 -18.97 3.04 8.12
CA LEU A 25 -18.22 2.49 9.25
C LEU A 25 -17.98 0.98 9.09
N LYS A 26 -19.02 0.23 8.71
CA LYS A 26 -18.90 -1.22 8.48
C LYS A 26 -17.94 -1.53 7.33
N ILE A 27 -17.98 -0.75 6.24
CA ILE A 27 -17.06 -0.88 5.11
C ILE A 27 -15.62 -0.55 5.55
N ALA A 28 -15.42 0.53 6.31
CA ALA A 28 -14.12 0.95 6.79
C ALA A 28 -13.47 -0.12 7.69
N ARG A 29 -14.23 -0.71 8.62
CA ARG A 29 -13.75 -1.81 9.47
C ARG A 29 -13.36 -3.05 8.65
N LYS A 30 -14.20 -3.47 7.71
CA LYS A 30 -13.86 -4.57 6.79
C LYS A 30 -12.62 -4.25 5.93
N GLY A 31 -12.51 -3.03 5.44
CA GLY A 31 -11.38 -2.56 4.65
C GLY A 31 -10.08 -2.57 5.45
N HIS A 32 -10.13 -2.15 6.71
CA HIS A 32 -9.01 -2.23 7.65
C HIS A 32 -8.53 -3.68 7.83
N ASP A 33 -9.44 -4.63 8.08
CA ASP A 33 -9.08 -6.04 8.29
C ASP A 33 -8.46 -6.68 7.04
N ILE A 34 -8.98 -6.35 5.86
CA ILE A 34 -8.44 -6.82 4.58
C ILE A 34 -7.03 -6.27 4.36
N LEU A 35 -6.84 -4.96 4.58
CA LEU A 35 -5.53 -4.34 4.41
C LEU A 35 -4.53 -4.89 5.42
N LYS A 36 -4.92 -5.09 6.68
CA LYS A 36 -4.05 -5.68 7.71
C LYS A 36 -3.57 -7.07 7.32
N ARG A 37 -4.48 -7.96 6.88
CA ARG A 37 -4.12 -9.30 6.38
C ARG A 37 -3.19 -9.24 5.17
N LYS A 38 -3.43 -8.30 4.24
CA LYS A 38 -2.54 -8.07 3.10
C LYS A 38 -1.14 -7.64 3.55
N SER A 39 -1.03 -6.77 4.56
CA SER A 39 0.26 -6.36 5.14
C SER A 39 1.04 -7.54 5.67
N GLU A 40 0.40 -8.37 6.50
CA GLU A 40 1.04 -9.51 7.16
C GLU A 40 1.63 -10.51 6.14
N VAL A 41 0.91 -10.77 5.05
CA VAL A 41 1.38 -11.64 3.96
C VAL A 41 2.58 -11.03 3.24
N LEU A 42 2.52 -9.73 2.93
CA LEU A 42 3.61 -9.01 2.26
C LEU A 42 4.86 -8.94 3.15
N GLU A 43 4.71 -8.69 4.45
CA GLU A 43 5.81 -8.69 5.41
C GLU A 43 6.48 -10.06 5.54
N MET A 44 5.70 -11.15 5.52
CA MET A 44 6.26 -12.49 5.53
C MET A 44 7.14 -12.73 4.30
N ARG A 45 6.71 -12.30 3.12
CA ARG A 45 7.48 -12.44 1.87
C ARG A 45 8.68 -11.50 1.84
N PHE A 46 8.54 -10.27 2.32
CA PHE A 46 9.64 -9.32 2.49
C PHE A 46 10.77 -9.90 3.34
N ARG A 47 10.44 -10.56 4.46
CA ARG A 47 11.43 -11.26 5.30
C ARG A 47 12.10 -12.44 4.57
N LYS A 48 11.37 -13.18 3.73
CA LYS A 48 11.94 -14.28 2.92
C LYS A 48 12.95 -13.74 1.90
N VAL A 49 12.55 -12.72 1.13
CA VAL A 49 13.41 -12.05 0.13
C VAL A 49 14.66 -11.45 0.82
N GLY A 50 14.50 -10.81 1.97
CA GLY A 50 15.63 -10.27 2.74
C GLY A 50 16.66 -11.35 3.14
N LYS A 51 16.20 -12.55 3.52
CA LYS A 51 17.10 -13.68 3.81
C LYS A 51 17.81 -14.20 2.56
N GLU A 52 17.12 -14.26 1.43
CA GLU A 52 17.70 -14.69 0.14
C GLU A 52 18.75 -13.70 -0.36
N ILE A 53 18.51 -12.40 -0.24
CA ILE A 53 19.48 -11.35 -0.58
C ILE A 53 20.80 -11.55 0.18
N ILE A 54 20.73 -11.84 1.49
CA ILE A 54 21.95 -12.03 2.29
C ILE A 54 22.73 -13.27 1.80
N LYS A 55 22.03 -14.36 1.45
CA LYS A 55 22.66 -15.58 0.93
C LYS A 55 23.36 -15.32 -0.41
N ILE A 56 22.63 -14.74 -1.36
CA ILE A 56 23.17 -14.48 -2.72
C ILE A 56 24.28 -13.43 -2.67
N LYS A 57 24.18 -12.42 -1.81
CA LYS A 57 25.25 -11.42 -1.65
C LYS A 57 26.55 -12.03 -1.12
N ARG A 58 26.49 -13.07 -0.28
CA ARG A 58 27.67 -13.83 0.16
C ARG A 58 28.26 -14.65 -0.99
N LEU A 59 27.42 -15.42 -1.69
CA LEU A 59 27.83 -16.21 -2.85
C LEU A 59 28.47 -15.34 -3.95
N MET A 60 27.90 -14.17 -4.22
CA MET A 60 28.46 -13.18 -5.13
C MET A 60 29.86 -12.75 -4.67
N GLY A 61 30.06 -12.47 -3.38
CA GLY A 61 31.36 -12.08 -2.84
C GLY A 61 32.43 -13.14 -3.07
N ASP A 62 32.10 -14.42 -2.88
CA ASP A 62 33.01 -15.54 -3.10
C ASP A 62 33.37 -15.70 -4.59
N ILE A 63 32.39 -15.61 -5.48
CA ILE A 63 32.60 -15.73 -6.94
C ILE A 63 33.39 -14.54 -7.49
N PHE A 64 33.13 -13.32 -7.01
CA PHE A 64 33.92 -12.15 -7.42
C PHE A 64 35.35 -12.21 -6.91
N LYS A 65 35.59 -12.81 -5.74
CA LYS A 65 36.94 -13.06 -5.23
C LYS A 65 37.69 -14.03 -6.13
N GLU A 66 37.06 -15.13 -6.51
CA GLU A 66 37.63 -16.12 -7.45
C GLU A 66 37.89 -15.50 -8.84
N ALA A 67 36.92 -14.76 -9.37
CA ALA A 67 37.03 -14.07 -10.66
C ALA A 67 38.19 -13.05 -10.67
N SER A 68 38.35 -12.29 -9.57
CA SER A 68 39.44 -11.31 -9.42
C SER A 68 40.81 -12.00 -9.34
N PHE A 69 40.89 -13.16 -8.70
CA PHE A 69 42.11 -13.95 -8.62
C PHE A 69 42.51 -14.52 -9.99
N LEU A 70 41.55 -15.08 -10.73
CA LEU A 70 41.77 -15.56 -12.10
C LEU A 70 42.22 -14.42 -13.02
N LEU A 71 41.62 -13.23 -12.89
CA LEU A 71 42.03 -12.04 -13.64
C LEU A 71 43.50 -11.67 -13.36
N ALA A 72 43.94 -11.72 -12.10
CA ALA A 72 45.33 -11.46 -11.73
C ALA A 72 46.28 -12.51 -12.33
N GLU A 73 45.89 -13.79 -12.31
CA GLU A 73 46.67 -14.87 -12.92
C GLU A 73 46.82 -14.68 -14.43
N ALA A 74 45.74 -14.37 -15.15
CA ALA A 74 45.85 -14.14 -16.60
C ALA A 74 46.63 -12.87 -16.93
N ARG A 75 46.55 -11.82 -16.10
CA ARG A 75 47.38 -10.62 -16.28
C ARG A 75 48.87 -10.93 -16.11
N PHE A 76 49.21 -11.83 -15.19
CA PHE A 76 50.59 -12.28 -15.01
C PHE A 76 51.09 -13.08 -16.22
N ILE A 77 50.28 -14.00 -16.76
CA ILE A 77 50.67 -14.87 -17.88
C ILE A 77 50.70 -14.14 -19.23
N THR A 78 49.67 -13.32 -19.48
CA THR A 78 49.38 -12.77 -20.81
C THR A 78 49.91 -11.35 -20.98
N GLY A 79 50.29 -10.68 -19.89
CA GLY A 79 50.64 -9.26 -19.88
C GLY A 79 49.40 -8.37 -19.88
N ASP A 80 49.55 -7.13 -20.36
CA ASP A 80 48.44 -6.17 -20.40
C ASP A 80 47.55 -6.38 -21.64
N PHE A 81 46.40 -7.03 -21.44
CA PHE A 81 45.39 -7.26 -22.48
C PHE A 81 44.18 -6.31 -22.36
N ASN A 82 44.21 -5.34 -21.43
CA ASN A 82 43.07 -4.45 -21.17
C ASN A 82 42.70 -3.60 -22.40
N GLN A 83 43.71 -3.03 -23.07
CA GLN A 83 43.48 -2.20 -24.26
C GLN A 83 42.87 -3.00 -25.41
N LEU A 84 43.29 -4.25 -25.58
CA LEU A 84 42.75 -5.16 -26.60
C LEU A 84 41.26 -5.43 -26.35
N VAL A 85 40.88 -5.73 -25.11
CA VAL A 85 39.49 -5.99 -24.73
C VAL A 85 38.65 -4.73 -24.90
N LEU A 86 39.12 -3.57 -24.43
CA LEU A 86 38.36 -2.31 -24.56
C LEU A 86 38.11 -1.91 -26.02
N ASN A 87 39.09 -2.12 -26.91
CA ASN A 87 38.95 -1.81 -28.33
C ASN A 87 38.05 -2.81 -29.09
N ALA A 88 37.92 -4.04 -28.59
CA ALA A 88 37.08 -5.08 -29.20
C ALA A 88 35.57 -4.93 -28.87
N VAL A 89 35.21 -4.06 -27.93
CA VAL A 89 33.80 -3.88 -27.52
C VAL A 89 33.04 -3.02 -28.53
N SER A 90 32.09 -3.63 -29.25
CA SER A 90 31.17 -2.92 -30.15
C SER A 90 29.70 -3.07 -29.74
N LYS A 91 29.24 -4.32 -29.52
CA LYS A 91 27.89 -4.63 -29.05
C LYS A 91 27.94 -5.50 -27.79
N ALA A 92 27.05 -5.22 -26.86
CA ALA A 92 26.87 -6.04 -25.66
C ALA A 92 26.29 -7.41 -26.03
N ARG A 93 27.04 -8.48 -25.72
CA ARG A 93 26.60 -9.87 -25.86
C ARG A 93 25.60 -10.26 -24.78
N LEU A 94 25.85 -9.82 -23.55
CA LEU A 94 25.00 -10.06 -22.40
C LEU A 94 24.01 -8.91 -22.26
N LYS A 95 22.72 -9.23 -22.30
CA LYS A 95 21.66 -8.24 -22.16
C LYS A 95 20.64 -8.71 -21.13
N VAL A 96 19.91 -7.75 -20.58
CA VAL A 96 18.90 -7.98 -19.55
C VAL A 96 17.55 -7.56 -20.07
N ARG A 97 16.56 -8.44 -19.95
CA ARG A 97 15.15 -8.14 -20.22
C ARG A 97 14.41 -8.04 -18.89
N HIS A 98 13.41 -7.18 -18.81
CA HIS A 98 12.53 -7.15 -17.65
C HIS A 98 11.21 -7.84 -17.98
N ARG A 99 10.68 -8.57 -17.01
CA ARG A 99 9.36 -9.19 -17.01
C ARG A 99 8.60 -8.69 -15.80
N THR A 100 7.31 -8.44 -15.95
CA THR A 100 6.44 -8.07 -14.84
C THR A 100 5.71 -9.31 -14.32
N GLU A 101 5.79 -9.54 -13.01
CA GLU A 101 5.03 -10.58 -12.31
C GLU A 101 4.14 -9.94 -11.26
N ASN A 102 2.88 -10.34 -11.17
CA ASN A 102 1.95 -9.79 -10.18
C ASN A 102 1.88 -10.71 -8.96
N VAL A 103 2.29 -10.20 -7.80
CA VAL A 103 2.26 -10.93 -6.54
C VAL A 103 1.40 -10.16 -5.55
N ALA A 104 0.30 -10.78 -5.11
CA ALA A 104 -0.64 -10.19 -4.13
C ALA A 104 -1.13 -8.77 -4.50
N GLY A 105 -1.26 -8.49 -5.80
CA GLY A 105 -1.68 -7.18 -6.32
C GLY A 105 -0.56 -6.13 -6.32
N VAL A 106 0.71 -6.56 -6.27
CA VAL A 106 1.91 -5.73 -6.47
C VAL A 106 2.62 -6.22 -7.72
N SER A 107 2.86 -5.32 -8.67
CA SER A 107 3.63 -5.62 -9.88
C SER A 107 5.12 -5.58 -9.55
N LEU A 108 5.73 -6.75 -9.49
CA LEU A 108 7.15 -6.95 -9.30
C LEU A 108 7.85 -6.98 -10.66
N ARG A 109 9.05 -6.39 -10.73
CA ARG A 109 9.91 -6.45 -11.92
C ARG A 109 10.96 -7.52 -11.71
N ILE A 110 10.99 -8.49 -12.61
CA ILE A 110 11.96 -9.59 -12.64
C ILE A 110 12.89 -9.33 -13.81
N PHE A 111 14.19 -9.43 -13.57
CA PHE A 111 15.18 -9.34 -14.64
C PHE A 111 15.58 -10.74 -15.09
N GLU A 112 15.47 -10.97 -16.39
CA GLU A 112 15.89 -12.21 -17.04
C GLU A 112 17.15 -11.90 -17.85
N PHE A 113 18.17 -12.74 -17.66
CA PHE A 113 19.41 -12.70 -18.40
C PHE A 113 19.23 -13.37 -19.77
N TYR A 114 19.68 -12.72 -20.83
CA TYR A 114 19.72 -13.33 -22.16
C TYR A 114 21.02 -13.03 -22.90
N VAL A 115 21.50 -14.02 -23.63
CA VAL A 115 22.70 -13.92 -24.48
C VAL A 115 22.24 -13.67 -25.90
N GLU A 116 22.65 -12.55 -26.49
CA GLU A 116 22.34 -12.20 -27.87
C GLU A 116 23.64 -12.03 -28.68
N GLY A 117 23.83 -12.89 -29.67
CA GLY A 117 24.92 -12.79 -30.64
C GLY A 117 26.01 -13.87 -30.55
N GLY A 118 26.88 -13.87 -31.57
CA GLY A 118 28.08 -14.69 -31.66
C GLY A 118 29.25 -14.11 -30.84
N ASP A 119 30.26 -14.92 -30.60
CA ASP A 119 31.34 -14.58 -29.68
C ASP A 119 32.33 -13.57 -30.31
N THR A 120 32.24 -12.30 -29.93
CA THR A 120 33.10 -11.23 -30.47
C THR A 120 34.57 -11.34 -30.02
N HIS A 121 34.85 -12.15 -29.01
CA HIS A 121 36.17 -12.29 -28.38
C HIS A 121 36.81 -13.67 -28.59
N ASP A 122 36.33 -14.47 -29.55
CA ASP A 122 36.91 -15.81 -29.80
C ASP A 122 38.38 -15.77 -30.25
N LEU A 123 38.82 -14.65 -30.82
CA LEU A 123 40.19 -14.45 -31.30
C LEU A 123 41.12 -13.78 -30.25
N THR A 124 40.59 -13.36 -29.09
CA THR A 124 41.42 -12.71 -28.06
C THR A 124 42.16 -13.78 -27.24
N GLY A 125 43.48 -13.89 -27.44
CA GLY A 125 44.33 -14.84 -26.69
C GLY A 125 45.02 -15.92 -27.52
N LEU A 126 44.99 -15.83 -28.85
CA LEU A 126 45.66 -16.78 -29.76
C LEU A 126 47.19 -16.86 -29.59
N ALA A 127 47.84 -15.80 -29.10
CA ALA A 127 49.30 -15.74 -28.98
C ALA A 127 49.84 -16.35 -27.67
N LYS A 128 49.24 -16.01 -26.52
CA LYS A 128 49.59 -16.53 -25.18
C LYS A 128 48.35 -16.48 -24.27
N GLY A 129 48.16 -17.47 -23.41
CA GLY A 129 47.18 -17.40 -22.31
C GLY A 129 45.69 -17.57 -22.67
N GLY A 130 45.33 -17.93 -23.91
CA GLY A 130 43.93 -18.06 -24.36
C GLY A 130 43.04 -18.97 -23.50
N ALA A 131 43.58 -20.08 -22.97
CA ALA A 131 42.85 -20.97 -22.07
C ALA A 131 42.42 -20.27 -20.76
N LYS A 132 43.28 -19.40 -20.21
CA LYS A 132 42.99 -18.63 -18.98
C LYS A 132 42.03 -17.46 -19.25
N LEU A 133 42.13 -16.84 -20.43
CA LEU A 133 41.16 -15.84 -20.88
C LEU A 133 39.76 -16.43 -21.02
N LEU A 134 39.65 -17.64 -21.57
CA LEU A 134 38.38 -18.35 -21.67
C LEU A 134 37.80 -18.70 -20.29
N SER A 135 38.62 -19.19 -19.36
CA SER A 135 38.15 -19.47 -18.00
C SER A 135 37.68 -18.21 -17.29
N ILE A 136 38.40 -17.09 -17.41
CA ILE A 136 37.98 -15.79 -16.85
C ILE A 136 36.63 -15.38 -17.40
N LYS A 137 36.47 -15.47 -18.72
CA LYS A 137 35.23 -15.10 -19.40
C LYS A 137 34.04 -15.93 -18.89
N GLN A 138 34.23 -17.24 -18.69
CA GLN A 138 33.21 -18.10 -18.10
C GLN A 138 32.87 -17.67 -16.67
N THR A 139 33.86 -17.49 -15.80
CA THR A 139 33.65 -17.07 -14.40
C THR A 139 32.97 -15.70 -14.31
N TYR A 140 33.37 -14.72 -15.13
CA TYR A 140 32.72 -13.40 -15.18
C TYR A 140 31.31 -13.46 -15.77
N THR A 141 31.04 -14.36 -16.71
CA THR A 141 29.68 -14.55 -17.23
C THR A 141 28.76 -15.07 -16.13
N SER A 142 29.20 -16.08 -15.36
CA SER A 142 28.46 -16.59 -14.20
C SER A 142 28.33 -15.53 -13.08
N ALA A 143 29.35 -14.70 -12.88
CA ALA A 143 29.28 -13.59 -11.91
C ALA A 143 28.22 -12.55 -12.30
N VAL A 144 28.10 -12.22 -13.59
CA VAL A 144 27.07 -11.31 -14.11
C VAL A 144 25.67 -11.91 -13.96
N GLU A 145 25.50 -13.21 -14.20
CA GLU A 145 24.23 -13.91 -14.02
C GLU A 145 23.70 -13.77 -12.58
N ILE A 146 24.56 -14.03 -11.59
CA ILE A 146 24.23 -13.88 -10.16
C ILE A 146 23.97 -12.41 -9.79
N LEU A 147 24.68 -11.47 -10.43
CA LEU A 147 24.45 -10.04 -10.22
C LEU A 147 23.05 -9.63 -10.73
N VAL A 148 22.60 -10.16 -11.87
CA VAL A 148 21.25 -9.92 -12.40
C VAL A 148 20.17 -10.51 -11.46
N GLU A 149 20.41 -11.71 -10.92
CA GLU A 149 19.53 -12.31 -9.91
C GLU A 149 19.46 -11.45 -8.63
N LEU A 150 20.62 -11.01 -8.13
CA LEU A 150 20.68 -10.13 -6.97
C LEU A 150 19.97 -8.79 -7.21
N ALA A 151 20.16 -8.19 -8.40
CA ALA A 151 19.50 -6.95 -8.79
C ALA A 151 17.97 -7.11 -8.85
N THR A 152 17.49 -8.27 -9.30
CA THR A 152 16.06 -8.63 -9.26
C THR A 152 15.55 -8.65 -7.82
N LEU A 153 16.24 -9.35 -6.92
CA LEU A 153 15.83 -9.43 -5.52
C LEU A 153 15.90 -8.07 -4.83
N GLN A 154 16.91 -7.25 -5.10
CA GLN A 154 17.03 -5.90 -4.54
C GLN A 154 15.92 -4.97 -5.02
N THR A 155 15.63 -5.00 -6.32
CA THR A 155 14.57 -4.16 -6.91
C THR A 155 13.20 -4.56 -6.35
N THR A 156 12.93 -5.86 -6.27
CA THR A 156 11.68 -6.35 -5.66
C THR A 156 11.60 -6.02 -4.17
N PHE A 157 12.72 -6.07 -3.44
CA PHE A 157 12.77 -5.70 -2.03
C PHE A 157 12.43 -4.23 -1.79
N LEU A 158 12.98 -3.31 -2.58
CA LEU A 158 12.67 -1.88 -2.49
C LEU A 158 11.19 -1.60 -2.82
N MET A 159 10.68 -2.21 -3.90
CA MET A 159 9.28 -2.05 -4.29
C MET A 159 8.31 -2.61 -3.24
N LEU A 160 8.64 -3.76 -2.63
CA LEU A 160 7.84 -4.34 -1.55
C LEU A 160 7.86 -3.45 -0.30
N ASP A 161 9.01 -2.90 0.07
CA ASP A 161 9.15 -2.01 1.24
C ASP A 161 8.27 -0.75 1.10
N ASP A 162 8.30 -0.09 -0.05
CA ASP A 162 7.47 1.09 -0.32
C ASP A 162 5.97 0.77 -0.25
N VAL A 163 5.57 -0.37 -0.81
CA VAL A 163 4.16 -0.82 -0.75
C VAL A 163 3.74 -1.12 0.69
N ILE A 164 4.57 -1.82 1.46
CA ILE A 164 4.29 -2.14 2.87
C ILE A 164 4.18 -0.85 3.69
N LYS A 165 5.10 0.11 3.51
CA LYS A 165 5.05 1.42 4.19
C LYS A 165 3.77 2.18 3.83
N SER A 166 3.41 2.25 2.56
CA SER A 166 2.18 2.90 2.10
C SER A 166 0.93 2.24 2.69
N LEU A 167 0.92 0.90 2.74
CA LEU A 167 -0.19 0.13 3.27
C LEU A 167 -0.32 0.26 4.80
N ASN A 168 0.79 0.22 5.54
CA ASN A 168 0.80 0.45 6.99
C ASN A 168 0.36 1.88 7.34
N ARG A 169 0.79 2.89 6.57
CA ARG A 169 0.26 4.27 6.71
C ARG A 169 -1.25 4.33 6.50
N ARG A 170 -1.77 3.59 5.51
CA ARG A 170 -3.21 3.55 5.21
C ARG A 170 -4.01 2.84 6.30
N VAL A 171 -3.50 1.73 6.84
CA VAL A 171 -4.08 1.02 7.98
C VAL A 171 -4.13 1.96 9.19
N ASN A 172 -3.01 2.62 9.51
CA ASN A 172 -2.94 3.55 10.64
C ASN A 172 -3.88 4.75 10.48
N SER A 173 -3.97 5.32 9.27
CA SER A 173 -4.91 6.40 8.96
C SER A 173 -6.37 5.97 9.13
N LEU A 174 -6.70 4.73 8.77
CA LEU A 174 -8.04 4.18 8.98
C LEU A 174 -8.35 3.99 10.47
N GLU A 175 -7.40 3.43 11.23
CA GLU A 175 -7.58 3.09 12.64
C GLU A 175 -7.66 4.34 13.54
N GLN A 176 -6.75 5.31 13.36
CA GLN A 176 -6.63 6.45 14.27
C GLN A 176 -7.35 7.72 13.81
N MET A 177 -7.54 7.93 12.50
CA MET A 177 -8.23 9.12 11.99
C MET A 177 -9.64 8.81 11.47
N TYR A 178 -9.76 7.90 10.50
CA TYR A 178 -11.02 7.77 9.74
C TYR A 178 -12.14 7.10 10.54
N ILE A 179 -11.89 5.94 11.15
CA ILE A 179 -12.90 5.22 11.93
C ILE A 179 -13.42 6.10 13.10
N PRO A 180 -12.56 6.71 13.94
CA PRO A 180 -13.03 7.60 15.01
C PRO A 180 -13.81 8.81 14.50
N LYS A 181 -13.41 9.40 13.36
CA LYS A 181 -14.11 10.53 12.75
C LYS A 181 -15.53 10.15 12.30
N VAL A 182 -15.71 8.97 11.71
CA VAL A 182 -17.03 8.46 11.33
C VAL A 182 -17.88 8.17 12.57
N GLU A 183 -17.30 7.59 13.63
CA GLU A 183 -18.01 7.33 14.88
C GLU A 183 -18.47 8.61 15.59
N ARG A 184 -17.60 9.64 15.65
CA ARG A 184 -17.98 10.97 16.14
C ARG A 184 -19.13 11.58 15.33
N THR A 185 -19.08 11.43 14.01
CA THR A 185 -20.14 11.92 13.10
C THR A 185 -21.47 11.19 13.35
N ILE A 186 -21.45 9.87 13.57
CA ILE A 186 -22.66 9.11 13.91
C ILE A 186 -23.25 9.60 15.23
N ARG A 187 -22.41 9.78 16.25
CA ARG A 187 -22.84 10.30 17.56
C ARG A 187 -23.46 11.70 17.44
N TYR A 188 -22.86 12.58 16.64
CA TYR A 188 -23.42 13.91 16.36
C TYR A 188 -24.83 13.83 15.73
N ILE A 189 -24.99 12.99 14.70
CA ILE A 189 -26.31 12.81 14.05
C ILE A 189 -27.34 12.25 15.04
N GLU A 190 -26.94 11.33 15.92
CA GLU A 190 -27.81 10.78 16.96
C GLU A 190 -28.27 11.84 17.94
N THR A 191 -27.35 12.64 18.49
CA THR A 191 -27.70 13.72 19.42
C THR A 191 -28.62 14.77 18.79
N GLU A 192 -28.35 15.19 17.55
CA GLU A 192 -29.18 16.18 16.84
C GLU A 192 -30.58 15.65 16.49
N MET A 193 -30.69 14.37 16.14
CA MET A 193 -31.99 13.74 15.90
C MET A 193 -32.82 13.68 17.19
N ASP A 194 -32.20 13.23 18.30
CA ASP A 194 -32.87 13.14 19.59
C ASP A 194 -33.33 14.53 20.08
N GLU A 195 -32.56 15.58 19.80
CA GLU A 195 -32.93 16.96 20.15
C GLU A 195 -34.10 17.48 19.29
N ARG A 196 -34.13 17.17 17.99
CA ARG A 196 -35.30 17.48 17.14
C ARG A 196 -36.55 16.75 17.61
N GLU A 197 -36.43 15.46 17.93
CA GLU A 197 -37.55 14.66 18.44
C GLU A 197 -38.08 15.21 19.77
N ARG A 198 -37.18 15.64 20.68
CA ARG A 198 -37.58 16.34 21.91
C ARG A 198 -38.34 17.62 21.60
N GLN A 199 -37.83 18.49 20.72
CA GLN A 199 -38.49 19.74 20.37
C GLN A 199 -39.89 19.53 19.79
N ASP A 200 -40.04 18.54 18.90
CA ASP A 200 -41.34 18.20 18.32
C ASP A 200 -42.30 17.61 19.35
N PHE A 201 -41.79 16.79 20.29
CA PHE A 201 -42.57 16.30 21.42
C PHE A 201 -43.08 17.44 22.33
N PHE A 202 -42.22 18.41 22.65
CA PHE A 202 -42.62 19.60 23.43
C PHE A 202 -43.66 20.44 22.70
N ARG A 203 -43.52 20.64 21.38
CA ARG A 203 -44.51 21.35 20.55
C ARG A 203 -45.86 20.64 20.55
N MET A 204 -45.87 19.32 20.35
CA MET A 204 -47.08 18.49 20.40
C MET A 204 -47.78 18.58 21.75
N LYS A 205 -47.02 18.48 22.85
CA LYS A 205 -47.55 18.60 24.22
C LYS A 205 -48.20 19.96 24.46
N LYS A 206 -47.55 21.05 24.02
CA LYS A 206 -48.10 22.41 24.16
C LYS A 206 -49.39 22.61 23.37
N ILE A 207 -49.46 22.07 22.14
CA ILE A 207 -50.69 22.09 21.32
C ILE A 207 -51.82 21.32 21.99
N GLN A 208 -51.51 20.15 22.57
CA GLN A 208 -52.50 19.34 23.29
C GLN A 208 -53.00 20.05 24.56
N ASP A 209 -52.12 20.72 25.30
CA ASP A 209 -52.48 21.53 26.46
C ASP A 209 -53.38 22.72 26.09
N ILE A 210 -53.11 23.39 24.96
CA ILE A 210 -53.95 24.47 24.43
C ILE A 210 -55.32 23.92 24.04
N LYS A 211 -55.37 22.82 23.26
CA LYS A 211 -56.64 22.17 22.86
C LYS A 211 -57.47 21.72 24.06
N ARG A 212 -56.83 21.19 25.11
CA ARG A 212 -57.51 20.79 26.34
C ARG A 212 -58.13 22.01 27.05
N LYS A 213 -57.37 23.10 27.20
CA LYS A 213 -57.89 24.35 27.79
C LYS A 213 -59.03 24.95 26.97
N ASP A 214 -58.96 24.89 25.66
CA ASP A 214 -60.04 25.38 24.79
C ASP A 214 -61.30 24.51 24.88
N MET A 215 -61.16 23.19 25.01
CA MET A 215 -62.28 22.28 25.27
C MET A 215 -62.93 22.57 26.63
N GLU A 216 -62.14 22.76 27.69
CA GLU A 216 -62.64 23.13 29.03
C GLU A 216 -63.35 24.50 29.05
N ARG A 217 -62.89 25.45 28.23
CA ARG A 217 -63.57 26.74 28.04
C ARG A 217 -64.91 26.57 27.32
N LYS A 218 -64.95 25.76 26.26
CA LYS A 218 -66.17 25.47 25.49
C LYS A 218 -67.21 24.70 26.31
N THR A 219 -66.81 23.75 27.17
CA THR A 219 -67.75 23.05 28.04
C THR A 219 -68.34 24.00 29.08
N LYS A 220 -67.50 24.82 29.75
CA LYS A 220 -68.00 25.85 30.67
C LYS A 220 -68.96 26.83 29.98
N GLN A 221 -68.68 27.24 28.74
CA GLN A 221 -69.53 28.16 28.01
C GLN A 221 -70.89 27.53 27.63
N LYS A 222 -70.90 26.25 27.23
CA LYS A 222 -72.14 25.49 27.03
C LYS A 222 -72.94 25.33 28.32
N ASP A 223 -72.29 25.06 29.44
CA ASP A 223 -72.96 24.98 30.75
C ASP A 223 -73.56 26.33 31.17
N PHE A 224 -72.90 27.45 30.85
CA PHE A 224 -73.42 28.80 31.05
C PHE A 224 -74.62 29.12 30.15
N ASP A 225 -74.61 28.71 28.87
CA ASP A 225 -75.70 28.95 27.93
C ASP A 225 -76.94 28.08 28.24
N VAL A 226 -76.75 26.84 28.67
CA VAL A 226 -77.85 25.94 29.11
C VAL A 226 -78.54 26.49 30.37
N ASN A 227 -77.79 27.08 31.31
CA ASN A 227 -78.35 27.64 32.54
C ASN A 227 -79.08 28.99 32.31
N LYS A 228 -78.83 29.66 31.18
CA LYS A 228 -79.51 30.90 30.78
C LYS A 228 -80.84 30.66 30.07
N ASN A 229 -81.01 29.51 29.42
CA ASN A 229 -82.26 29.12 28.75
C ASN A 229 -83.27 28.43 29.70
N ASN A 230 -82.90 28.17 30.95
CA ASN A 230 -83.74 27.51 31.95
C ASN A 230 -84.24 28.47 33.06
N LYS A 231 -84.16 29.78 32.81
CA LYS A 231 -84.76 30.88 33.58
C LYS A 231 -85.62 31.72 32.66
#